data_AF-A0A7L4QX18-F1
#
_entry.id   AF-A0A7L4QX18-F1
#
_cell.length_a   1.000
_cell.length_b   1.000
_cell.length_c   1.000
_cell.angle_alpha   90.00
_cell.angle_beta   90.00
_cell.angle_gamma   90.00
#
_symmetry.space_group_name_H-M   'P 1'
#
loop_
_entity.id
_entity.type
_entity.pdbx_description
1 polymer ?
#
loop_
_entity_poly.entity_id
_entity_poly.type
_entity_poly.pdbx_seq_one_letter_code
_entity_poly.pdbx_strand_id
1 'polypeptide(L)'
;FAWETLADNYIELVKSRLYGDDENARRAAQYTLYQAMDALSRMLAPFAPFFAEEMYSRIGEGSVHVQGWPEVDESLISESVEKDGEMIKEIASNVRRYKSESGMALNAPLEKIEVYGTLGDASDLIGVTNSTVEIIEGEPDFEHVPVNIKPNMGIIGPKFRKQAGAIIKTLTSMDPVEVADIASKGNINITVDGEDIELEPESVVIEKEVISAGRAVDVLDVNGTVVVIVR
;
A
#
# COMPACT_ATOMS: atom_id res chain seq x y z
N PHE A 1 4.35 -7.37 -22.09
CA PHE A 1 3.73 -6.11 -22.56
C PHE A 1 2.19 -6.18 -22.56
N ALA A 2 1.53 -6.82 -23.55
CA ALA A 2 0.06 -6.71 -23.70
C ALA A 2 -0.75 -7.10 -22.44
N TRP A 3 -0.37 -8.20 -21.80
CA TRP A 3 -1.04 -8.67 -20.57
C TRP A 3 -0.53 -7.92 -19.34
N GLU A 4 0.70 -8.20 -18.93
CA GLU A 4 1.25 -7.70 -17.66
C GLU A 4 1.41 -6.17 -17.62
N THR A 5 1.91 -5.55 -18.69
CA THR A 5 2.20 -4.10 -18.67
C THR A 5 0.94 -3.29 -18.96
N LEU A 6 0.24 -3.61 -20.05
CA LEU A 6 -0.90 -2.83 -20.52
C LEU A 6 -2.18 -3.19 -19.76
N ALA A 7 -2.60 -4.46 -19.79
CA ALA A 7 -3.89 -4.87 -19.24
C ALA A 7 -3.92 -4.85 -17.70
N ASP A 8 -3.01 -5.55 -17.05
CA ASP A 8 -3.03 -5.70 -15.58
C ASP A 8 -2.66 -4.40 -14.84
N ASN A 9 -1.80 -3.57 -15.44
CA ASN A 9 -1.24 -2.40 -14.80
C ASN A 9 -1.69 -1.08 -15.44
N TYR A 10 -1.25 -0.77 -16.66
CA TYR A 10 -1.47 0.56 -17.23
C TYR A 10 -2.96 0.93 -17.32
N ILE A 11 -3.81 0.03 -17.82
CA ILE A 11 -5.27 0.28 -17.90
C ILE A 11 -5.84 0.55 -16.52
N GLU A 12 -5.46 -0.22 -15.50
CA GLU A 12 -5.92 -0.02 -14.13
C GLU A 12 -5.47 1.35 -13.57
N LEU A 13 -4.20 1.72 -13.79
CA LEU A 13 -3.60 2.98 -13.35
C LEU A 13 -4.33 4.20 -13.92
N VAL A 14 -4.63 4.18 -15.22
CA VAL A 14 -5.21 5.35 -15.89
C VAL A 14 -6.74 5.42 -15.82
N LYS A 15 -7.44 4.50 -15.12
CA LYS A 15 -8.91 4.53 -15.01
C LYS A 15 -9.43 5.86 -14.46
N SER A 16 -8.78 6.42 -13.45
CA SER A 16 -9.15 7.72 -12.90
C SER A 16 -9.01 8.84 -13.92
N ARG A 17 -7.97 8.82 -14.76
CA ARG A 17 -7.81 9.77 -15.87
C ARG A 17 -8.90 9.57 -16.93
N LEU A 18 -9.25 8.33 -17.26
CA LEU A 18 -10.24 8.01 -18.29
C LEU A 18 -11.67 8.42 -17.90
N TYR A 19 -12.04 8.18 -16.64
CA TYR A 19 -13.38 8.42 -16.12
C TYR A 19 -13.53 9.72 -15.32
N GLY A 20 -12.43 10.44 -15.11
CA GLY A 20 -12.41 11.72 -14.40
C GLY A 20 -12.84 12.91 -15.25
N ASP A 21 -12.92 14.07 -14.60
CA ASP A 21 -13.42 15.31 -15.20
C ASP A 21 -12.32 16.14 -15.89
N ASP A 22 -11.03 15.82 -15.67
CA ASP A 22 -9.92 16.50 -16.35
C ASP A 22 -9.80 16.02 -17.81
N GLU A 23 -10.26 16.86 -18.73
CA GLU A 23 -10.24 16.54 -20.17
C GLU A 23 -8.83 16.36 -20.73
N ASN A 24 -7.83 17.07 -20.22
CA ASN A 24 -6.45 16.96 -20.69
C ASN A 24 -5.84 15.65 -20.22
N ALA A 25 -6.02 15.29 -18.94
CA ALA A 25 -5.57 14.01 -18.41
C ALA A 25 -6.25 12.83 -19.12
N ARG A 26 -7.55 12.93 -19.37
CA ARG A 26 -8.31 11.94 -20.15
C ARG A 26 -7.77 11.79 -21.56
N ARG A 27 -7.50 12.90 -22.25
CA ARG A 27 -6.96 12.89 -23.62
C ARG A 27 -5.55 12.31 -23.67
N ALA A 28 -4.71 12.58 -22.67
CA ALA A 28 -3.38 11.99 -22.56
C ALA A 28 -3.46 10.45 -22.40
N ALA A 29 -4.30 9.96 -21.50
CA ALA A 29 -4.52 8.52 -21.31
C ALA A 29 -5.07 7.85 -22.59
N GLN A 30 -6.05 8.48 -23.24
CA GLN A 30 -6.61 7.99 -24.52
C GLN A 30 -5.56 7.95 -25.62
N TYR A 31 -4.69 8.96 -25.72
CA TYR A 31 -3.60 8.99 -26.70
C TYR A 31 -2.63 7.84 -26.49
N THR A 32 -2.14 7.62 -25.25
CA THR A 32 -1.21 6.52 -24.96
C THR A 32 -1.85 5.16 -25.22
N LEU A 33 -3.11 4.96 -24.82
CA LEU A 33 -3.85 3.72 -25.12
C LEU A 33 -4.04 3.51 -26.62
N TYR A 34 -4.34 4.57 -27.38
CA TYR A 34 -4.44 4.51 -28.83
C TYR A 34 -3.10 4.04 -29.44
N GLN A 35 -1.99 4.67 -29.06
CA GLN A 35 -0.65 4.31 -29.57
C GLN A 35 -0.30 2.85 -29.25
N ALA A 36 -0.56 2.41 -28.02
CA ALA A 36 -0.30 1.04 -27.59
C ALA A 36 -1.17 0.03 -28.35
N MET A 37 -2.47 0.30 -28.51
CA MET A 37 -3.41 -0.58 -29.21
C MET A 37 -3.13 -0.65 -30.71
N ASP A 38 -2.77 0.48 -31.32
CA ASP A 38 -2.37 0.57 -32.72
C ASP A 38 -1.10 -0.25 -32.99
N ALA A 39 -0.04 -0.03 -32.20
CA ALA A 39 1.19 -0.82 -32.29
C ALA A 39 0.93 -2.33 -32.04
N LEU A 40 0.15 -2.68 -31.01
CA LEU A 40 -0.21 -4.07 -30.72
C LEU A 40 -0.97 -4.73 -31.85
N SER A 41 -1.96 -4.05 -32.44
CA SER A 41 -2.75 -4.62 -33.54
C SER A 41 -1.85 -4.95 -34.74
N ARG A 42 -0.93 -4.05 -35.10
CA ARG A 42 0.05 -4.25 -36.19
C ARG A 42 1.05 -5.36 -35.88
N MET A 43 1.55 -5.45 -34.65
CA MET A 43 2.46 -6.52 -34.22
C MET A 43 1.78 -7.90 -34.14
N LEU A 44 0.47 -7.93 -33.81
CA LEU A 44 -0.30 -9.16 -33.74
C LEU A 44 -0.77 -9.65 -35.11
N ALA A 45 -0.86 -8.79 -36.12
CA ALA A 45 -1.39 -9.11 -37.45
C ALA A 45 -0.77 -10.39 -38.08
N PRO A 46 0.55 -10.64 -38.01
CA PRO A 46 1.15 -11.87 -38.55
C PRO A 46 0.78 -13.16 -37.79
N PHE A 47 0.34 -13.05 -36.52
CA PHE A 47 0.11 -14.19 -35.63
C PHE A 47 -1.37 -14.47 -35.39
N ALA A 48 -2.19 -13.42 -35.31
CA ALA A 48 -3.62 -13.47 -35.02
C ALA A 48 -4.39 -12.55 -35.98
N PRO A 49 -4.39 -12.83 -37.30
CA PRO A 49 -4.77 -11.86 -38.33
C PRO A 49 -6.21 -11.35 -38.24
N PHE A 50 -7.17 -12.22 -37.92
CA PHE A 50 -8.57 -11.82 -37.76
C PHE A 50 -8.80 -11.01 -36.49
N PHE A 51 -8.08 -11.33 -35.41
CA PHE A 51 -8.19 -10.60 -34.15
C PHE A 51 -7.56 -9.21 -34.26
N ALA A 52 -6.37 -9.14 -34.86
CA ALA A 52 -5.68 -7.89 -35.16
C ALA A 52 -6.50 -6.97 -36.08
N GLU A 53 -7.17 -7.54 -37.10
CA GLU A 53 -8.06 -6.78 -38.01
C GLU A 53 -9.26 -6.20 -37.26
N GLU A 54 -9.95 -7.00 -36.43
CA GLU A 54 -11.08 -6.51 -35.63
C GLU A 54 -10.62 -5.42 -34.66
N MET A 55 -9.49 -5.61 -33.96
CA MET A 55 -8.93 -4.58 -33.07
C MET A 55 -8.62 -3.28 -33.81
N TYR A 56 -7.91 -3.36 -34.94
CA TYR A 56 -7.50 -2.19 -35.71
C TYR A 56 -8.71 -1.44 -36.29
N SER A 57 -9.74 -2.16 -36.73
CA SER A 57 -10.98 -1.56 -37.27
C SER A 57 -11.71 -0.62 -36.29
N ARG A 58 -11.42 -0.73 -34.97
CA ARG A 58 -12.00 0.14 -33.94
C ARG A 58 -11.26 1.45 -33.74
N ILE A 59 -10.01 1.53 -34.20
CA ILE A 59 -9.10 2.65 -33.89
C ILE A 59 -8.52 3.30 -35.14
N GLY A 60 -8.34 2.56 -36.23
CA GLY A 60 -7.74 3.02 -37.48
C GLY A 60 -8.68 2.92 -38.67
N GLU A 61 -8.18 3.37 -39.82
CA GLU A 61 -8.87 3.27 -41.10
C GLU A 61 -8.19 2.25 -42.02
N GLY A 62 -9.00 1.47 -42.75
CA GLY A 62 -8.49 0.40 -43.62
C GLY A 62 -8.16 -0.88 -42.86
N SER A 63 -7.36 -1.75 -43.48
CA SER A 63 -6.96 -3.04 -42.91
C SER A 63 -5.60 -2.93 -42.22
N VAL A 64 -5.41 -3.66 -41.12
CA VAL A 64 -4.12 -3.73 -40.43
C VAL A 64 -3.05 -4.39 -41.31
N HIS A 65 -3.46 -5.28 -42.22
CA HIS A 65 -2.59 -6.06 -43.09
C HIS A 65 -1.92 -5.26 -44.21
N VAL A 66 -2.37 -4.03 -44.44
CA VAL A 66 -1.74 -3.09 -45.40
C VAL A 66 -0.96 -1.98 -44.71
N GLN A 67 -0.92 -1.96 -43.37
CA GLN A 67 -0.17 -0.97 -42.62
C GLN A 67 1.32 -1.32 -42.54
N GLY A 68 2.14 -0.29 -42.40
CA GLY A 68 3.56 -0.47 -42.08
C GLY A 68 3.76 -1.02 -40.67
N TRP A 69 4.86 -1.75 -40.47
CA TRP A 69 5.31 -2.18 -39.15
C TRP A 69 5.48 -0.97 -38.22
N PRO A 70 5.13 -1.05 -36.92
CA PRO A 70 5.31 0.08 -36.01
C PRO A 70 6.79 0.47 -35.91
N GLU A 71 7.05 1.78 -36.02
CA GLU A 71 8.38 2.36 -35.90
C GLU A 71 8.62 2.81 -34.45
N VAL A 72 9.83 2.61 -33.95
CA VAL A 72 10.23 3.04 -32.61
C VAL A 72 10.58 4.53 -32.64
N ASP A 73 9.94 5.30 -31.77
CA ASP A 73 10.33 6.68 -31.50
C ASP A 73 11.22 6.73 -30.25
N GLU A 74 12.53 6.81 -30.46
CA GLU A 74 13.54 6.88 -29.41
C GLU A 74 13.34 8.08 -28.47
N SER A 75 12.66 9.15 -28.91
CA SER A 75 12.39 10.32 -28.06
C SER A 75 11.36 10.05 -26.95
N LEU A 76 10.60 8.96 -27.08
CA LEU A 76 9.63 8.52 -26.07
C LEU A 76 10.22 7.54 -25.05
N ILE A 77 11.47 7.11 -25.24
CA ILE A 77 12.14 6.17 -24.34
C ILE A 77 12.86 6.95 -23.24
N SER A 78 12.50 6.67 -21.99
CA SER A 78 13.09 7.32 -20.82
C SER A 78 13.18 6.36 -19.64
N GLU A 79 14.41 5.95 -19.31
CA GLU A 79 14.69 5.05 -18.19
C GLU A 79 14.19 5.60 -16.84
N SER A 80 14.24 6.93 -16.66
CA SER A 80 13.72 7.56 -15.45
C SER A 80 12.19 7.43 -15.34
N VAL A 81 11.46 7.61 -16.45
CA VAL A 81 9.99 7.47 -16.45
C VAL A 81 9.57 6.01 -16.28
N GLU A 82 10.31 5.08 -16.88
CA GLU A 82 10.09 3.64 -16.68
C GLU A 82 10.28 3.25 -15.22
N LYS A 83 11.32 3.76 -14.57
CA LYS A 83 11.57 3.53 -13.14
C LYS A 83 10.46 4.08 -12.25
N ASP A 84 9.97 5.29 -12.53
CA ASP A 84 8.85 5.87 -11.80
C ASP A 84 7.56 5.07 -11.99
N GLY A 85 7.27 4.65 -13.24
CA GLY A 85 6.11 3.82 -13.55
C GLY A 85 6.15 2.46 -12.85
N GLU A 86 7.31 1.82 -12.80
CA GLU A 86 7.49 0.56 -12.07
C GLU A 86 7.31 0.76 -10.56
N MET A 87 7.83 1.85 -9.98
CA MET A 87 7.62 2.17 -8.57
C MET A 87 6.13 2.40 -8.25
N ILE A 88 5.41 3.14 -9.10
CA ILE A 88 3.96 3.36 -8.96
C ILE A 88 3.20 2.03 -8.98
N LYS A 89 3.52 1.15 -9.92
CA LYS A 89 2.95 -0.20 -10.01
C LYS A 89 3.20 -0.99 -8.72
N GLU A 90 4.42 -0.98 -8.21
CA GLU A 90 4.78 -1.70 -6.99
C GLU A 90 4.04 -1.15 -5.77
N ILE A 91 3.98 0.18 -5.61
CA ILE A 91 3.23 0.82 -4.52
C ILE A 91 1.75 0.44 -4.59
N ALA A 92 1.13 0.53 -5.76
CA ALA A 92 -0.27 0.16 -5.96
C ALA A 92 -0.54 -1.32 -5.58
N SER A 93 0.34 -2.23 -5.97
CA SER A 93 0.27 -3.65 -5.62
C SER A 93 0.38 -3.88 -4.12
N ASN A 94 1.34 -3.21 -3.45
CA ASN A 94 1.55 -3.29 -2.01
C ASN A 94 0.36 -2.74 -1.22
N VAL A 95 -0.23 -1.62 -1.64
CA VAL A 95 -1.45 -1.06 -1.02
C VAL A 95 -2.64 -2.00 -1.19
N ARG A 96 -2.85 -2.58 -2.39
CA ARG A 96 -3.90 -3.58 -2.61
C ARG A 96 -3.72 -4.81 -1.71
N ARG A 97 -2.49 -5.28 -1.55
CA ARG A 97 -2.16 -6.39 -0.66
C ARG A 97 -2.46 -6.05 0.80
N TYR A 98 -2.03 -4.87 1.26
CA TYR A 98 -2.34 -4.36 2.60
C TYR A 98 -3.85 -4.35 2.88
N LYS A 99 -4.65 -3.83 1.95
CA LYS A 99 -6.12 -3.84 2.09
C LYS A 99 -6.67 -5.25 2.22
N SER A 100 -6.20 -6.17 1.36
CA SER A 100 -6.63 -7.57 1.40
C SER A 100 -6.26 -8.27 2.71
N GLU A 101 -5.04 -8.08 3.20
CA GLU A 101 -4.54 -8.65 4.46
C GLU A 101 -5.28 -8.08 5.67
N SER A 102 -5.68 -6.80 5.59
CA SER A 102 -6.48 -6.11 6.60
C SER A 102 -7.99 -6.41 6.50
N GLY A 103 -8.40 -7.30 5.58
CA GLY A 103 -9.81 -7.65 5.38
C GLY A 103 -10.69 -6.52 4.82
N MET A 104 -10.08 -5.48 4.24
CA MET A 104 -10.76 -4.36 3.63
C MET A 104 -11.16 -4.68 2.18
N ALA A 105 -12.24 -4.08 1.70
CA ALA A 105 -12.55 -4.10 0.28
C ALA A 105 -11.46 -3.34 -0.51
N LEU A 106 -11.05 -3.83 -1.68
CA LEU A 106 -9.95 -3.22 -2.44
C LEU A 106 -10.23 -1.75 -2.85
N ASN A 107 -11.51 -1.42 -3.04
CA ASN A 107 -11.97 -0.07 -3.37
C ASN A 107 -12.27 0.80 -2.13
N ALA A 108 -12.17 0.27 -0.91
CA ALA A 108 -12.39 1.05 0.30
C ALA A 108 -11.32 2.17 0.39
N PRO A 109 -11.70 3.44 0.58
CA PRO A 109 -10.73 4.51 0.71
C PRO A 109 -9.93 4.35 2.01
N LEU A 110 -8.64 4.65 1.95
CA LEU A 110 -7.79 4.88 3.12
C LEU A 110 -7.82 6.38 3.46
N GLU A 111 -7.57 6.74 4.72
CA GLU A 111 -7.58 8.14 5.14
C GLU A 111 -6.54 8.95 4.33
N LYS A 112 -5.31 8.45 4.31
CA LYS A 112 -4.21 9.05 3.56
C LYS A 112 -3.09 8.05 3.33
N ILE A 113 -2.44 8.15 2.19
CA ILE A 113 -1.21 7.43 1.85
C ILE A 113 -0.11 8.48 1.65
N GLU A 114 1.01 8.32 2.33
CA GLU A 114 2.18 9.17 2.19
C GLU A 114 3.31 8.33 1.59
N VAL A 115 3.87 8.77 0.47
CA VAL A 115 4.99 8.11 -0.22
C VAL A 115 6.23 8.96 0.02
N TYR A 116 7.19 8.43 0.80
CA TYR A 116 8.41 9.14 1.12
C TYR A 116 9.49 8.86 0.08
N GLY A 117 9.96 9.91 -0.59
CA GLY A 117 10.99 9.80 -1.63
C GLY A 117 10.88 10.89 -2.69
N THR A 118 11.49 10.63 -3.85
CA THR A 118 11.56 11.56 -4.99
C THR A 118 10.74 11.09 -6.18
N LEU A 119 9.70 10.30 -5.93
CA LEU A 119 8.78 9.85 -6.98
C LEU A 119 8.14 11.07 -7.66
N GLY A 120 8.07 11.07 -8.98
CA GLY A 120 7.49 12.16 -9.78
C GLY A 120 5.97 12.32 -9.60
N ASP A 121 5.20 12.15 -10.67
CA ASP A 121 3.74 12.27 -10.62
C ASP A 121 3.10 10.97 -10.10
N ALA A 122 2.56 11.00 -8.89
CA ALA A 122 1.84 9.87 -8.27
C ALA A 122 0.31 9.94 -8.43
N SER A 123 -0.22 10.80 -9.31
CA SER A 123 -1.68 10.98 -9.47
C SER A 123 -2.43 9.68 -9.82
N ASP A 124 -1.79 8.74 -10.51
CA ASP A 124 -2.37 7.43 -10.82
C ASP A 124 -2.59 6.56 -9.58
N LEU A 125 -1.78 6.73 -8.52
CA LEU A 125 -2.00 6.03 -7.25
C LEU A 125 -3.30 6.47 -6.59
N ILE A 126 -3.70 7.74 -6.72
CA ILE A 126 -4.98 8.24 -6.16
C ILE A 126 -6.14 7.44 -6.76
N GLY A 127 -6.10 7.26 -8.09
CA GLY A 127 -7.12 6.51 -8.82
C GLY A 127 -7.19 5.04 -8.42
N VAL A 128 -6.04 4.36 -8.40
CA VAL A 128 -5.99 2.92 -8.13
C VAL A 128 -6.25 2.58 -6.67
N THR A 129 -5.82 3.44 -5.75
CA THR A 129 -6.02 3.22 -4.32
C THR A 129 -7.34 3.79 -3.82
N ASN A 130 -8.04 4.59 -4.62
CA ASN A 130 -9.23 5.35 -4.21
C ASN A 130 -8.99 6.13 -2.90
N SER A 131 -7.79 6.70 -2.74
CA SER A 131 -7.32 7.31 -1.49
C SER A 131 -6.50 8.56 -1.80
N THR A 132 -6.42 9.48 -0.85
CA THR A 132 -5.53 10.64 -0.97
C THR A 132 -4.08 10.17 -0.91
N VAL A 133 -3.25 10.60 -1.87
CA VAL A 133 -1.82 10.27 -1.93
C VAL A 133 -1.01 11.56 -1.90
N GLU A 134 -0.02 11.63 -1.01
CA GLU A 134 0.95 12.73 -0.93
C GLU A 134 2.37 12.19 -1.05
N ILE A 135 3.20 12.86 -1.84
CA ILE A 135 4.63 12.56 -1.93
C ILE A 135 5.38 13.50 -1.00
N ILE A 136 6.22 12.95 -0.14
CA ILE A 136 6.95 13.70 0.88
C ILE A 136 8.46 13.48 0.64
N GLU A 137 9.20 14.57 0.49
CA GLU A 137 10.66 14.50 0.40
C GLU A 137 11.27 14.23 1.78
N GLY A 138 12.24 13.31 1.83
CA GLY A 138 12.97 12.96 3.05
C GLY A 138 12.53 11.63 3.64
N GLU A 139 12.86 11.44 4.91
CA GLU A 139 12.53 10.22 5.66
C GLU A 139 11.48 10.53 6.73
N PRO A 140 10.51 9.63 6.95
CA PRO A 140 9.55 9.78 8.03
C PRO A 140 10.24 9.59 9.39
N ASP A 141 9.79 10.35 10.37
CA ASP A 141 10.10 10.07 11.78
C ASP A 141 9.00 9.17 12.36
N PHE A 142 9.43 8.10 13.04
CA PHE A 142 8.55 7.08 13.59
C PHE A 142 8.79 6.93 15.09
N GLU A 143 7.72 7.11 15.85
CA GLU A 143 7.68 6.83 17.28
C GLU A 143 6.92 5.53 17.53
N HIS A 144 7.46 4.64 18.34
CA HIS A 144 6.76 3.42 18.76
C HIS A 144 6.10 3.64 20.12
N VAL A 145 4.79 3.94 20.10
CA VAL A 145 4.04 4.26 21.30
C VAL A 145 3.32 3.01 21.81
N PRO A 146 3.55 2.58 23.07
CA PRO A 146 2.72 1.56 23.72
C PRO A 146 1.26 2.01 23.78
N VAL A 147 0.35 1.25 23.18
CA VAL A 147 -1.09 1.60 23.15
C VAL A 147 -1.96 0.58 23.89
N ASN A 148 -1.46 -0.63 24.08
CA ASN A 148 -2.23 -1.68 24.74
C ASN A 148 -1.32 -2.68 25.46
N ILE A 149 -1.84 -3.24 26.54
CA ILE A 149 -1.19 -4.30 27.31
C ILE A 149 -2.03 -5.56 27.11
N LYS A 150 -1.40 -6.62 26.60
CA LYS A 150 -1.99 -7.96 26.52
C LYS A 150 -1.38 -8.87 27.59
N PRO A 151 -2.07 -9.11 28.71
CA PRO A 151 -1.61 -10.06 29.72
C PRO A 151 -1.50 -11.48 29.15
N ASN A 152 -0.40 -12.16 29.45
CA ASN A 152 -0.16 -13.51 29.00
C ASN A 152 -0.80 -14.53 29.95
N MET A 153 -2.01 -14.98 29.61
CA MET A 153 -2.76 -15.95 30.41
C MET A 153 -2.01 -17.29 30.58
N GLY A 154 -1.16 -17.66 29.62
CA GLY A 154 -0.34 -18.87 29.68
C GLY A 154 0.70 -18.85 30.80
N ILE A 155 1.13 -17.66 31.24
CA ILE A 155 2.09 -17.47 32.34
C ILE A 155 1.35 -17.13 33.64
N ILE A 156 0.43 -16.17 33.59
CA ILE A 156 -0.28 -15.66 34.77
C ILE A 156 -1.20 -16.73 35.37
N GLY A 157 -1.94 -17.45 34.52
CA GLY A 157 -2.91 -18.45 34.96
C GLY A 157 -2.31 -19.56 35.83
N PRO A 158 -1.29 -20.30 35.35
CA PRO A 158 -0.66 -21.37 36.12
C PRO A 158 0.00 -20.91 37.43
N LYS A 159 0.61 -19.71 37.43
CA LYS A 159 1.38 -19.17 38.57
C LYS A 159 0.46 -18.63 39.67
N PHE A 160 -0.58 -17.88 39.32
CA PHE A 160 -1.41 -17.12 40.29
C PHE A 160 -2.83 -17.66 40.48
N ARG A 161 -3.28 -18.60 39.64
CA ARG A 161 -4.55 -19.36 39.77
C ARG A 161 -5.76 -18.46 40.08
N LYS A 162 -6.21 -18.42 41.34
CA LYS A 162 -7.40 -17.66 41.76
C LYS A 162 -7.24 -16.14 41.60
N GLN A 163 -6.01 -15.63 41.72
CA GLN A 163 -5.69 -14.21 41.56
C GLN A 163 -5.48 -13.80 40.10
N ALA A 164 -5.34 -14.75 39.16
CA ALA A 164 -5.02 -14.47 37.76
C ALA A 164 -6.02 -13.50 37.10
N GLY A 165 -7.32 -13.68 37.36
CA GLY A 165 -8.34 -12.80 36.81
C GLY A 165 -8.23 -11.35 37.31
N ALA A 166 -7.89 -11.16 38.58
CA ALA A 166 -7.70 -9.84 39.17
C ALA A 166 -6.42 -9.17 38.65
N ILE A 167 -5.33 -9.93 38.52
CA ILE A 167 -4.06 -9.48 37.90
C ILE A 167 -4.29 -8.98 36.48
N ILE A 168 -4.98 -9.77 35.64
CA ILE A 168 -5.27 -9.39 34.25
C ILE A 168 -6.06 -8.09 34.20
N LYS A 169 -7.10 -7.98 35.03
CA LYS A 169 -7.94 -6.79 35.11
C LYS A 169 -7.12 -5.54 35.53
N THR A 170 -6.23 -5.68 36.51
CA THR A 170 -5.35 -4.60 36.95
C THR A 170 -4.40 -4.19 35.82
N LEU A 171 -3.70 -5.14 35.20
CA LEU A 171 -2.75 -4.87 34.10
C LEU A 171 -3.43 -4.19 32.92
N THR A 172 -4.63 -4.62 32.52
CA THR A 172 -5.39 -4.00 31.42
C THR A 172 -5.91 -2.60 31.76
N SER A 173 -5.94 -2.21 33.04
CA SER A 173 -6.38 -0.89 33.49
C SER A 173 -5.24 0.11 33.72
N MET A 174 -3.98 -0.34 33.66
CA MET A 174 -2.80 0.51 33.82
C MET A 174 -2.47 1.24 32.51
N ASP A 175 -1.69 2.32 32.61
CA ASP A 175 -1.16 3.01 31.44
C ASP A 175 -0.13 2.11 30.71
N PRO A 176 -0.34 1.77 29.42
CA PRO A 176 0.60 1.01 28.61
C PRO A 176 2.01 1.60 28.59
N VAL A 177 2.15 2.94 28.64
CA VAL A 177 3.45 3.61 28.62
C VAL A 177 4.20 3.36 29.93
N GLU A 178 3.52 3.48 31.07
CA GLU A 178 4.10 3.17 32.39
C GLU A 178 4.50 1.70 32.49
N VAL A 179 3.63 0.79 32.05
CA VAL A 179 3.92 -0.66 32.08
C VAL A 179 5.08 -1.01 31.15
N ALA A 180 5.21 -0.36 30.00
CA ALA A 180 6.36 -0.52 29.12
C ALA A 180 7.67 -0.06 29.74
N ASP A 181 7.66 1.10 30.41
CA ASP A 181 8.82 1.61 31.11
C ASP A 181 9.23 0.68 32.27
N ILE A 182 8.28 0.22 33.09
CA ILE A 182 8.53 -0.73 34.19
C ILE A 182 9.10 -2.05 33.64
N ALA A 183 8.45 -2.65 32.64
CA ALA A 183 8.88 -3.91 32.05
C ALA A 183 10.27 -3.83 31.43
N SER A 184 10.67 -2.67 30.89
CA SER A 184 12.02 -2.46 30.36
C SER A 184 13.10 -2.42 31.45
N LYS A 185 12.71 -2.12 32.69
CA LYS A 185 13.60 -2.01 33.86
C LYS A 185 13.67 -3.29 34.69
N GLY A 186 12.79 -4.27 34.43
CA GLY A 186 12.76 -5.54 35.12
C GLY A 186 11.33 -5.96 35.49
N ASN A 187 11.18 -6.63 36.64
CA ASN A 187 9.91 -7.17 37.08
C ASN A 187 8.86 -6.08 37.33
N ILE A 188 7.61 -6.42 37.00
CA ILE A 188 6.45 -5.55 37.13
C ILE A 188 5.80 -5.84 38.49
N ASN A 189 5.81 -4.84 39.37
CA ASN A 189 5.18 -4.93 40.67
C ASN A 189 3.82 -4.26 40.63
N ILE A 190 2.76 -5.01 40.95
CA ILE A 190 1.40 -4.51 41.02
C ILE A 190 0.75 -4.91 42.34
N THR A 191 -0.13 -4.06 42.86
CA THR A 191 -0.95 -4.40 44.03
C THR A 191 -2.30 -4.92 43.57
N VAL A 192 -2.67 -6.12 43.99
CA VAL A 192 -3.96 -6.76 43.67
C VAL A 192 -4.60 -7.23 44.96
N ASP A 193 -5.84 -6.80 45.24
CA ASP A 193 -6.58 -7.14 46.45
C ASP A 193 -5.82 -6.87 47.78
N GLY A 194 -4.87 -5.93 47.78
CA GLY A 194 -4.05 -5.56 48.94
C GLY A 194 -2.76 -6.37 49.11
N GLU A 195 -2.45 -7.28 48.18
CA GLU A 195 -1.18 -8.01 48.12
C GLU A 195 -0.31 -7.48 46.97
N ASP A 196 0.99 -7.30 47.22
CA ASP A 196 1.96 -6.95 46.19
C ASP A 196 2.40 -8.20 45.44
N ILE A 197 2.18 -8.19 44.13
CA ILE A 197 2.47 -9.30 43.23
C ILE A 197 3.57 -8.86 42.27
N GLU A 198 4.62 -9.65 42.23
CA GLU A 198 5.73 -9.50 41.30
C GLU A 198 5.53 -10.38 40.06
N LEU A 199 5.53 -9.74 38.90
CA LEU A 199 5.37 -10.36 37.59
C LEU A 199 6.66 -10.23 36.79
N GLU A 200 7.04 -11.29 36.09
CA GLU A 200 8.14 -11.25 35.12
C GLU A 200 7.69 -10.48 33.86
N PRO A 201 8.57 -9.75 33.16
CA PRO A 201 8.23 -8.98 31.96
C PRO A 201 7.45 -9.78 30.90
N GLU A 202 7.77 -11.07 30.75
CA GLU A 202 7.15 -12.00 29.79
C GLU A 202 5.66 -12.24 30.09
N SER A 203 5.20 -11.90 31.30
CA SER A 203 3.79 -11.98 31.71
C SER A 203 2.90 -11.00 30.96
N VAL A 204 3.47 -10.02 30.26
CA VAL A 204 2.74 -9.05 29.43
C VAL A 204 3.35 -8.97 28.03
N VAL A 205 2.49 -8.82 27.03
CA VAL A 205 2.88 -8.43 25.68
C VAL A 205 2.40 -7.01 25.48
N ILE A 206 3.33 -6.10 25.19
CA ILE A 206 3.02 -4.69 24.97
C ILE A 206 2.83 -4.47 23.48
N GLU A 207 1.61 -4.14 23.10
CA GLU A 207 1.31 -3.76 21.73
C GLU A 207 1.67 -2.30 21.55
N LYS A 208 2.52 -2.05 20.55
CA LYS A 208 2.95 -0.72 20.16
C LYS A 208 2.31 -0.37 18.83
N GLU A 209 1.87 0.87 18.71
CA GLU A 209 1.53 1.46 17.42
C GLU A 209 2.70 2.30 16.92
N VAL A 210 2.83 2.37 15.61
CA VAL A 210 3.75 3.30 14.96
C VAL A 210 3.02 4.62 14.80
N ILE A 211 3.61 5.69 15.33
CA ILE A 211 3.12 7.04 15.21
C ILE A 211 4.05 7.81 14.28
N SER A 212 3.48 8.54 13.33
CA SER A 212 4.22 9.49 12.50
C SER A 212 3.48 10.83 12.45
N ALA A 213 4.20 11.92 12.74
CA ALA A 213 3.63 13.26 12.85
C ALA A 213 2.34 13.32 13.70
N GLY A 214 2.30 12.58 14.82
CA GLY A 214 1.17 12.53 15.74
C GLY A 214 -0.04 11.69 15.31
N ARG A 215 0.07 10.92 14.21
CA ARG A 215 -1.00 10.04 13.71
C ARG A 215 -0.57 8.58 13.79
N ALA A 216 -1.51 7.68 14.10
CA ALA A 216 -1.26 6.23 14.03
C ALA A 216 -1.18 5.79 12.57
N VAL A 217 -0.13 5.03 12.25
CA VAL A 217 0.19 4.66 10.89
C VAL A 217 0.60 3.19 10.76
N ASP A 218 0.34 2.64 9.58
CA ASP A 218 1.00 1.45 9.07
C ASP A 218 2.13 1.84 8.12
N VAL A 219 3.22 1.09 8.15
CA VAL A 219 4.40 1.36 7.33
C VAL A 219 4.66 0.17 6.41
N LEU A 220 4.78 0.45 5.12
CA LEU A 220 5.17 -0.51 4.09
C LEU A 220 6.53 -0.08 3.52
N ASP A 221 7.45 -1.03 3.36
CA ASP A 221 8.67 -0.84 2.57
C ASP A 221 8.42 -1.41 1.17
N VAL A 222 8.47 -0.53 0.17
CA VAL A 222 8.31 -0.88 -1.24
C VAL A 222 9.62 -0.58 -1.97
N ASN A 223 10.48 -1.59 -2.08
CA ASN A 223 11.78 -1.49 -2.76
C ASN A 223 12.65 -0.33 -2.24
N GLY A 224 12.66 -0.09 -0.93
CA GLY A 224 13.38 1.00 -0.28
C GLY A 224 12.64 2.34 -0.27
N THR A 225 11.43 2.40 -0.83
CA THR A 225 10.53 3.56 -0.69
C THR A 225 9.58 3.30 0.47
N VAL A 226 9.57 4.22 1.44
CA VAL A 226 8.69 4.09 2.61
C VAL A 226 7.30 4.62 2.25
N VAL A 227 6.29 3.77 2.36
CA VAL A 227 4.89 4.12 2.14
C VAL A 227 4.15 4.02 3.47
N VAL A 228 3.63 5.15 3.93
CA VAL A 228 2.91 5.28 5.20
C VAL A 228 1.42 5.35 4.92
N ILE A 229 0.65 4.47 5.55
CA ILE A 229 -0.81 4.45 5.49
C ILE A 229 -1.33 5.00 6.81
N VAL A 230 -2.01 6.14 6.75
CA VAL A 230 -2.68 6.73 7.92
C VAL A 230 -3.97 5.96 8.18
N ARG A 231 -4.13 5.51 9.42
CA ARG A 231 -5.29 4.75 9.90
C ARG A 231 -6.41 5.65 10.38
#